data_AF-W9C7M0-F1
#
_entry.id   AF-W9C7M0-F1
#
_cell.length_a   1.000
_cell.length_b   1.000
_cell.length_c   1.000
_cell.angle_alpha   90.00
_cell.angle_beta   90.00
_cell.angle_gamma   90.00
#
_symmetry.space_group_name_H-M   'P 1'
#
loop_
_entity.id
_entity.type
_entity.pdbx_description
1 polymer ?
#
loop_
_entity_poly.entity_id
_entity_poly.type
_entity_poly.pdbx_seq_one_letter_code
_entity_poly.pdbx_strand_id
1 'polypeptide(L)'
;MLSLEELLADIEDADANEFVTIPLTPPTQRGYEGIWLQWENYLTRLSKPDLQPTLAVMKGFFKMIATERCGVLNERLAVQSLIAYAIRFKAVHDRKHETSLNSRLMRQLRVWIKSDLARRLKLSTRTRVKPIATTDDLRDLIGYLWMNNLHHFDYERTRIQLAFMIMLLAYTASRPSAIVESNAYHLTGQAMLYKDLKFSLQKDKDGDRPQMSLEVTFNFRKNKRFDDGSVFQQLLFEDRESPDMCPITAFLALAFADHAFSTITDIGQLYDKHICPGKYVDIPFKESILNTPILRNPREPHSIHKTTIVTVSGIQTIAQLIQFIEQTFNVTQGEHIDFSYGGF
;
A
#
# COMPACT_ATOMS: atom_id res chain seq x y z
N MET A 1 -27.26 -13.27 30.47
CA MET A 1 -26.32 -12.75 31.48
C MET A 1 -25.34 -13.88 31.70
N LEU A 2 -24.03 -13.66 31.56
CA LEU A 2 -23.03 -14.72 31.75
C LEU A 2 -23.15 -15.27 33.19
N SER A 3 -23.04 -16.58 33.33
CA SER A 3 -23.06 -17.28 34.61
C SER A 3 -21.78 -17.00 35.40
N LEU A 4 -21.82 -17.22 36.71
CA LEU A 4 -20.64 -17.07 37.57
C LEU A 4 -19.53 -18.07 37.17
N GLU A 5 -19.88 -19.27 36.72
CA GLU A 5 -18.91 -20.25 36.21
C GLU A 5 -18.23 -19.75 34.93
N GLU A 6 -18.99 -19.17 33.99
CA GLU A 6 -18.43 -18.58 32.76
C GLU A 6 -17.48 -17.41 33.07
N LEU A 7 -17.80 -16.60 34.08
CA LEU A 7 -16.94 -15.49 34.51
C LEU A 7 -15.67 -15.95 35.24
N LEU A 8 -15.73 -17.09 35.94
CA LEU A 8 -14.60 -17.65 36.67
C LEU A 8 -13.67 -18.46 35.76
N ALA A 9 -14.21 -19.11 34.73
CA ALA A 9 -13.43 -19.84 33.73
C ALA A 9 -12.40 -18.92 33.03
N ASP A 10 -12.80 -17.69 32.68
CA ASP A 10 -11.90 -16.70 32.05
C ASP A 10 -10.76 -16.25 32.98
N ILE A 11 -10.95 -16.31 34.29
CA ILE A 11 -9.93 -15.96 35.30
C ILE A 11 -8.98 -17.13 35.53
N GLU A 12 -9.49 -18.36 35.52
CA GLU A 12 -8.68 -19.58 35.61
C GLU A 12 -7.81 -19.78 34.34
N ASP A 13 -8.32 -19.41 33.16
CA ASP A 13 -7.53 -19.37 31.92
C ASP A 13 -6.51 -18.21 31.90
N ALA A 14 -6.75 -17.11 32.63
CA ALA A 14 -5.82 -15.97 32.68
C ALA A 14 -4.54 -16.23 33.51
N ASP A 15 -4.57 -17.20 34.42
CA ASP A 15 -3.38 -17.67 35.14
C ASP A 15 -2.44 -18.49 34.24
N ALA A 16 -2.94 -18.99 33.09
CA ALA A 16 -2.11 -19.28 31.94
C ALA A 16 -1.79 -17.96 31.22
N ASN A 17 -0.80 -17.24 31.74
CA ASN A 17 -0.28 -16.00 31.17
C ASN A 17 0.46 -16.30 29.84
N GLU A 18 -0.25 -16.89 28.87
CA GLU A 18 0.27 -17.30 27.59
C GLU A 18 0.63 -16.02 26.84
N PHE A 19 1.89 -15.90 26.46
CA PHE A 19 2.35 -14.78 25.65
C PHE A 19 1.63 -14.84 24.30
N VAL A 20 0.49 -14.14 24.17
CA VAL A 20 -0.32 -14.20 22.95
C VAL A 20 0.49 -13.60 21.79
N THR A 21 1.07 -14.49 20.99
CA THR A 21 1.89 -14.11 19.84
C THR A 21 0.99 -13.92 18.63
N ILE A 22 0.70 -12.66 18.31
CA ILE A 22 -0.06 -12.34 17.09
C ILE A 22 0.75 -12.83 15.87
N PRO A 23 0.14 -13.55 14.90
CA PRO A 23 0.81 -13.93 13.67
C PRO A 23 1.46 -12.74 12.97
N LEU A 24 2.73 -12.87 12.57
CA LEU A 24 3.46 -11.81 11.88
C LEU A 24 3.14 -11.82 10.39
N THR A 25 2.93 -10.63 9.82
CA THR A 25 2.92 -10.49 8.36
C THR A 25 4.34 -10.70 7.81
N PRO A 26 4.49 -11.31 6.62
CA PRO A 26 5.80 -11.63 6.06
C PRO A 26 6.84 -10.48 6.05
N PRO A 27 6.50 -9.21 5.73
CA PRO A 27 7.48 -8.13 5.79
C PRO A 27 7.92 -7.77 7.21
N THR A 28 7.02 -7.93 8.19
CA THR A 28 7.35 -7.68 9.59
C THR A 28 8.32 -8.75 10.07
N GLN A 29 8.07 -10.01 9.73
CA GLN A 29 8.97 -11.13 9.99
C GLN A 29 10.36 -10.90 9.37
N ARG A 30 10.45 -10.57 8.08
CA ARG A 30 11.74 -10.24 7.43
C ARG A 30 12.46 -9.09 8.14
N GLY A 31 11.72 -8.07 8.58
CA GLY A 31 12.29 -6.96 9.34
C GLY A 31 12.82 -7.37 10.72
N TYR A 32 12.21 -8.36 11.35
CA TYR A 32 12.62 -8.92 12.64
C TYR A 32 13.85 -9.81 12.48
N GLU A 33 13.81 -10.75 11.53
CA GLU A 33 14.95 -11.60 11.17
C GLU A 33 16.17 -10.74 10.81
N GLY A 34 15.96 -9.69 10.01
CA GLY A 34 17.04 -8.79 9.60
C GLY A 34 17.71 -8.04 10.77
N ILE A 35 16.96 -7.53 11.75
CA ILE A 35 17.57 -6.86 12.91
C ILE A 35 18.16 -7.86 13.90
N TRP A 36 17.57 -9.04 14.02
CA TRP A 36 18.04 -10.10 14.92
C TRP A 36 19.36 -10.70 14.45
N LEU A 37 19.50 -10.97 13.15
CA LEU A 37 20.77 -11.41 12.56
C LEU A 37 21.90 -10.41 12.84
N GLN A 38 21.61 -9.11 12.78
CA GLN A 38 22.60 -8.08 13.11
C GLN A 38 22.98 -8.10 14.60
N TRP A 39 22.02 -8.40 15.47
CA TRP A 39 22.27 -8.56 16.90
C TRP A 39 23.15 -9.77 17.18
N GLU A 40 22.85 -10.93 16.59
CA GLU A 40 23.68 -12.14 16.71
C GLU A 40 25.11 -11.88 16.21
N ASN A 41 25.26 -11.26 15.04
CA ASN A 41 26.58 -10.87 14.52
C ASN A 41 27.36 -9.96 15.48
N TYR A 42 26.68 -9.01 16.15
CA TYR A 42 27.29 -8.16 17.15
C TYR A 42 27.77 -8.97 18.38
N LEU A 43 26.96 -9.90 18.86
CA LEU A 43 27.34 -10.77 19.99
C LEU A 43 28.50 -11.72 19.64
N THR A 44 28.51 -12.26 18.43
CA THR A 44 29.62 -13.08 17.90
C THR A 44 30.92 -12.28 17.88
N ARG A 45 30.89 -11.01 17.41
CA ARG A 45 32.07 -10.13 17.41
C ARG A 45 32.60 -9.80 18.81
N LEU A 46 31.73 -9.81 19.83
CA LEU A 46 32.13 -9.66 21.23
C LEU A 46 32.61 -10.98 21.86
N SER A 47 32.52 -12.09 21.13
CA SER A 47 32.74 -13.45 21.64
C SER A 47 31.89 -13.76 22.88
N LYS A 48 30.67 -13.21 22.94
CA LYS A 48 29.73 -13.35 24.06
C LYS A 48 28.30 -13.58 23.53
N PRO A 49 27.97 -14.79 23.05
CA PRO A 49 26.67 -15.09 22.43
C PRO A 49 25.48 -14.98 23.40
N ASP A 50 25.70 -15.17 24.71
CA ASP A 50 24.62 -15.17 25.71
C ASP A 50 24.43 -13.80 26.39
N LEU A 51 25.08 -12.76 25.86
CA LEU A 51 25.10 -11.44 26.48
C LEU A 51 23.71 -10.80 26.46
N GLN A 52 23.20 -10.51 27.65
CA GLN A 52 21.88 -9.91 27.80
C GLN A 52 21.85 -8.46 27.29
N PRO A 53 20.73 -8.00 26.71
CA PRO A 53 20.57 -6.66 26.13
C PRO A 53 20.38 -5.58 27.22
N THR A 54 21.41 -5.37 28.03
CA THR A 54 21.45 -4.23 28.95
C THR A 54 21.55 -2.92 28.17
N LEU A 55 21.25 -1.79 28.80
CA LEU A 55 21.35 -0.47 28.16
C LEU A 55 22.73 -0.24 27.55
N ALA A 56 23.81 -0.63 28.23
CA ALA A 56 25.18 -0.47 27.73
C ALA A 56 25.44 -1.32 26.47
N VAL A 57 25.01 -2.57 26.49
CA VAL A 57 25.20 -3.51 25.37
C VAL A 57 24.42 -3.04 24.14
N MET A 58 23.16 -2.63 24.31
CA MET A 58 22.38 -2.09 23.19
C MET A 58 22.95 -0.78 22.66
N LYS A 59 23.50 0.10 23.52
CA LYS A 59 24.18 1.31 23.03
C LYS A 59 25.35 0.96 22.11
N GLY A 60 26.15 -0.07 22.47
CA GLY A 60 27.21 -0.59 21.62
C GLY A 60 26.69 -1.13 20.28
N PHE A 61 25.64 -1.96 20.33
CA PHE A 61 24.99 -2.49 19.13
C PHE A 61 24.46 -1.40 18.19
N PHE A 62 23.71 -0.42 18.71
CA PHE A 62 23.16 0.66 17.90
C PHE A 62 24.24 1.63 17.41
N LYS A 63 25.36 1.78 18.14
CA LYS A 63 26.54 2.50 17.64
C LYS A 63 27.18 1.76 16.47
N MET A 64 27.34 0.44 16.54
CA MET A 64 27.86 -0.40 15.45
C MET A 64 26.99 -0.21 14.20
N ILE A 65 25.67 -0.42 14.33
CA ILE A 65 24.72 -0.25 13.22
C ILE A 65 24.79 1.15 12.62
N ALA A 66 24.82 2.20 13.46
CA ALA A 66 24.86 3.58 12.99
C ALA A 66 26.18 3.95 12.26
N THR A 67 27.25 3.21 12.53
CA THR A 67 28.58 3.44 11.94
C THR A 67 28.79 2.64 10.67
N GLU A 68 28.34 1.38 10.66
CA GLU A 68 28.64 0.42 9.59
C GLU A 68 27.58 0.39 8.48
N ARG A 69 26.35 0.88 8.75
CA ARG A 69 25.28 0.86 7.75
C ARG A 69 25.09 2.22 7.10
N CYS A 70 25.03 2.18 5.77
CA CYS A 70 24.72 3.34 4.96
C CYS A 70 23.23 3.71 5.04
N GLY A 71 22.96 5.01 5.10
CA GLY A 71 21.62 5.55 4.95
C GLY A 71 21.31 5.88 3.49
N VAL A 72 20.03 6.09 3.19
CA VAL A 72 19.60 6.62 1.88
C VAL A 72 19.82 8.14 1.80
N LEU A 73 19.73 8.84 2.94
CA LEU A 73 19.84 10.29 2.98
C LEU A 73 21.29 10.79 2.99
N ASN A 74 22.20 10.00 3.56
CA ASN A 74 23.62 10.30 3.77
C ASN A 74 24.38 8.97 3.95
N GLU A 75 25.70 9.01 4.00
CA GLU A 75 26.60 7.87 4.28
C GLU A 75 26.25 7.06 5.54
N ARG A 76 25.48 7.62 6.48
CA ARG A 76 25.04 6.95 7.72
C ARG A 76 23.53 6.95 7.86
N LEU A 77 23.02 5.97 8.60
CA LEU A 77 21.61 5.89 8.96
C LEU A 77 21.12 7.16 9.66
N ALA A 78 19.93 7.62 9.24
CA ALA A 78 19.22 8.69 9.94
C ALA A 78 18.75 8.25 11.33
N VAL A 79 18.61 9.21 12.22
CA VAL A 79 18.12 8.99 13.60
C VAL A 79 16.78 8.24 13.58
N GLN A 80 15.87 8.60 12.68
CA GLN A 80 14.56 7.97 12.59
C GLN A 80 14.64 6.48 12.21
N SER A 81 15.57 6.09 11.34
CA SER A 81 15.80 4.69 10.97
C SER A 81 16.29 3.87 12.15
N LEU A 82 17.23 4.41 12.94
CA LEU A 82 17.72 3.76 14.16
C LEU A 82 16.62 3.60 15.21
N ILE A 83 15.74 4.59 15.36
CA ILE A 83 14.58 4.49 16.26
C ILE A 83 13.63 3.39 15.81
N ALA A 84 13.37 3.27 14.50
CA ALA A 84 12.56 2.18 13.96
C ALA A 84 13.21 0.81 14.21
N TYR A 85 14.54 0.70 14.09
CA TYR A 85 15.28 -0.51 14.44
C TYR A 85 15.22 -0.83 15.93
N ALA A 86 15.27 0.17 16.83
CA ALA A 86 15.10 -0.05 18.27
C ALA A 86 13.71 -0.58 18.62
N ILE A 87 12.66 -0.10 17.94
CA ILE A 87 11.30 -0.63 18.11
C ILE A 87 11.22 -2.09 17.64
N ARG A 88 11.76 -2.39 16.45
CA ARG A 88 11.80 -3.76 15.92
C ARG A 88 12.61 -4.71 16.80
N PHE A 89 13.78 -4.26 17.27
CA PHE A 89 14.65 -5.01 18.16
C PHE A 89 13.91 -5.43 19.43
N LYS A 90 13.20 -4.49 20.09
CA LYS A 90 12.37 -4.82 21.24
C LYS A 90 11.33 -5.88 20.89
N ALA A 91 10.59 -5.66 19.81
CA ALA A 91 9.49 -6.55 19.42
C ALA A 91 9.93 -7.96 19.04
N VAL A 92 11.11 -8.13 18.42
CA VAL A 92 11.65 -9.47 18.13
C VAL A 92 12.22 -10.14 19.37
N HIS A 93 12.91 -9.39 20.24
CA HIS A 93 13.41 -9.93 21.51
C HIS A 93 12.25 -10.41 22.38
N ASP A 94 11.22 -9.59 22.58
CA ASP A 94 10.08 -9.93 23.42
C ASP A 94 9.41 -11.23 22.96
N ARG A 95 9.33 -11.44 21.64
CA ARG A 95 8.79 -12.67 21.05
C ARG A 95 9.70 -13.88 21.24
N LYS A 96 11.01 -13.72 21.05
CA LYS A 96 11.97 -14.84 21.12
C LYS A 96 12.21 -15.34 22.54
N HIS A 97 12.06 -14.46 23.53
CA HIS A 97 12.35 -14.77 24.93
C HIS A 97 11.10 -14.77 25.81
N GLU A 98 9.90 -14.60 25.22
CA GLU A 98 8.61 -14.55 25.93
C GLU A 98 8.65 -13.64 27.16
N THR A 99 9.43 -12.56 27.06
CA THR A 99 9.72 -11.63 28.15
C THR A 99 9.82 -10.22 27.62
N SER A 100 9.11 -9.29 28.26
CA SER A 100 9.11 -7.90 27.81
C SER A 100 10.38 -7.18 28.24
N LEU A 101 11.17 -6.71 27.27
CA LEU A 101 12.25 -5.77 27.53
C LEU A 101 11.73 -4.52 28.22
N ASN A 102 12.41 -4.14 29.30
CA ASN A 102 12.01 -3.02 30.15
C ASN A 102 11.79 -1.72 29.33
N SER A 103 10.55 -1.22 29.35
CA SER A 103 10.12 -0.01 28.62
C SER A 103 10.91 1.24 28.99
N ARG A 104 11.37 1.37 30.24
CA ARG A 104 12.21 2.50 30.70
C ARG A 104 13.58 2.44 30.03
N LEU A 105 14.18 1.26 29.93
CA LEU A 105 15.45 1.04 29.25
C LEU A 105 15.35 1.31 27.74
N MET A 106 14.26 0.89 27.09
CA MET A 106 14.02 1.23 25.68
C MET A 106 13.82 2.73 25.45
N ARG A 107 13.14 3.41 26.38
CA ARG A 107 13.02 4.88 26.35
C ARG A 107 14.39 5.56 26.47
N GLN A 108 15.23 5.12 27.41
CA GLN A 108 16.58 5.64 27.59
C GLN A 108 17.46 5.42 26.35
N LEU A 109 17.37 4.24 25.72
CA LEU A 109 18.05 3.96 24.46
C LEU A 109 17.63 4.94 23.37
N ARG A 110 16.32 5.15 23.18
CA ARG A 110 15.80 6.09 22.16
C ARG A 110 16.24 7.53 22.43
N VAL A 111 16.24 7.97 23.70
CA VAL A 111 16.73 9.31 24.08
C VAL A 111 18.22 9.44 23.76
N TRP A 112 19.02 8.43 24.08
CA TRP A 112 20.45 8.42 23.78
C TRP A 112 20.72 8.43 22.26
N ILE A 113 19.97 7.66 21.46
CA ILE A 113 20.06 7.67 19.99
C ILE A 113 19.79 9.09 19.45
N LYS A 114 18.72 9.74 19.92
CA LYS A 114 18.32 11.08 19.48
C LYS A 114 19.28 12.19 19.92
N SER A 115 20.10 11.96 20.95
CA SER A 115 20.96 12.98 21.55
C SER A 115 22.43 12.67 21.33
N ASP A 116 23.04 11.93 22.25
CA ASP A 116 24.47 11.67 22.30
C ASP A 116 24.99 10.95 21.05
N LEU A 117 24.32 9.88 20.60
CA LEU A 117 24.76 9.16 19.40
C LEU A 117 24.64 10.04 18.14
N ALA A 118 23.50 10.72 17.98
CA ALA A 118 23.28 11.63 16.86
C ALA A 118 24.34 12.74 16.80
N ARG A 119 24.68 13.34 17.95
CA ARG A 119 25.71 14.37 18.05
C ARG A 119 27.10 13.83 17.70
N ARG A 120 27.49 12.69 18.29
CA ARG A 120 28.83 12.10 18.10
C ARG A 120 29.08 11.66 16.67
N LEU A 121 28.10 11.03 16.04
CA LEU A 121 28.22 10.52 14.67
C LEU A 121 27.69 11.48 13.61
N LYS A 122 27.27 12.70 13.99
CA LYS A 122 26.64 13.70 13.12
C LYS A 122 25.49 13.11 12.28
N LEU A 123 24.64 12.32 12.93
CA LEU A 123 23.56 11.60 12.25
C LEU A 123 22.47 12.57 11.77
N SER A 124 21.92 12.29 10.60
CA SER A 124 20.84 13.11 10.03
C SER A 124 19.54 12.94 10.81
N THR A 125 18.92 14.07 11.13
CA THR A 125 17.52 14.17 11.60
C THR A 125 16.58 14.62 10.48
N ARG A 126 17.10 14.86 9.27
CA ARG A 126 16.31 15.30 8.13
C ARG A 126 15.32 14.21 7.74
N THR A 127 14.14 14.66 7.34
CA THR A 127 13.18 13.80 6.65
C THR A 127 13.37 13.98 5.16
N ARG A 128 13.32 12.89 4.39
CA ARG A 128 13.30 12.97 2.92
C ARG A 128 12.11 13.83 2.51
N VAL A 129 12.34 14.86 1.71
CA VAL A 129 11.25 15.62 1.09
C VAL A 129 10.48 14.66 0.21
N LYS A 130 9.17 14.56 0.43
CA LYS A 130 8.29 13.80 -0.44
C LYS A 130 7.77 14.78 -1.48
N PRO A 131 8.15 14.67 -2.76
CA PRO A 131 7.51 15.47 -3.79
C PRO A 131 6.01 15.17 -3.77
N ILE A 132 5.20 16.21 -3.91
CA ILE A 132 3.76 16.09 -3.98
C ILE A 132 3.40 16.26 -5.45
N ALA A 133 2.75 15.25 -6.03
CA ALA A 133 2.22 15.35 -7.38
C ALA A 133 1.05 16.34 -7.39
N THR A 134 1.11 17.30 -8.30
CA THR A 134 0.08 18.28 -8.59
C THR A 134 -0.95 17.73 -9.58
N THR A 135 -2.01 18.49 -9.82
CA THR A 135 -2.98 18.16 -10.87
C THR A 135 -2.37 18.20 -12.26
N ASP A 136 -1.38 19.07 -12.50
CA ASP A 136 -0.69 19.15 -13.79
C ASP A 136 0.20 17.91 -14.01
N ASP A 137 0.90 17.45 -12.98
CA ASP A 137 1.66 16.18 -13.04
C ASP A 137 0.75 14.99 -13.37
N LEU A 138 -0.47 14.97 -12.81
CA LEU A 138 -1.46 13.96 -13.11
C LEU A 138 -1.91 14.04 -14.57
N ARG A 139 -2.17 15.25 -15.09
CA ARG A 139 -2.57 15.46 -16.49
C ARG A 139 -1.46 15.04 -17.44
N ASP A 140 -0.21 15.35 -17.14
CA ASP A 140 0.94 14.94 -17.93
C ASP A 140 1.09 13.41 -17.94
N LEU A 141 0.92 12.78 -16.77
CA LEU A 141 1.00 11.32 -16.63
C LEU A 141 -0.11 10.61 -17.43
N ILE A 142 -1.35 11.08 -17.31
CA ILE A 142 -2.49 10.52 -18.07
C ILE A 142 -2.33 10.81 -19.56
N GLY A 143 -1.99 12.05 -19.94
CA GLY A 143 -1.74 12.44 -21.32
C GLY A 143 -0.64 11.62 -21.97
N TYR A 144 0.44 11.31 -21.25
CA TYR A 144 1.51 10.43 -21.71
C TYR A 144 1.00 9.02 -22.03
N LEU A 145 0.16 8.43 -21.17
CA LEU A 145 -0.41 7.09 -21.41
C LEU A 145 -1.24 7.04 -22.71
N TRP A 146 -1.92 8.13 -23.06
CA TRP A 146 -2.77 8.19 -24.25
C TRP A 146 -2.03 8.57 -25.52
N MET A 147 -1.16 9.58 -25.45
CA MET A 147 -0.55 10.20 -26.62
C MET A 147 0.80 9.60 -26.99
N ASN A 148 1.48 8.94 -26.05
CA ASN A 148 2.82 8.44 -26.27
C ASN A 148 2.84 6.91 -26.39
N ASN A 149 3.57 6.41 -27.39
CA ASN A 149 3.71 4.97 -27.67
C ASN A 149 5.14 4.46 -27.40
N LEU A 150 5.93 5.18 -26.60
CA LEU A 150 7.28 4.75 -26.23
C LEU A 150 7.30 3.47 -25.39
N HIS A 151 6.19 3.14 -24.72
CA HIS A 151 6.00 1.86 -24.06
C HIS A 151 5.06 0.96 -24.88
N HIS A 152 5.58 -0.21 -25.27
CA HIS A 152 4.74 -1.28 -25.81
C HIS A 152 3.98 -1.95 -24.67
N PHE A 153 2.65 -1.84 -24.70
CA PHE A 153 1.79 -2.65 -23.84
C PHE A 153 1.42 -3.93 -24.59
N ASP A 154 1.76 -5.10 -24.03
CA ASP A 154 1.37 -6.39 -24.61
C ASP A 154 -0.16 -6.49 -24.80
N TYR A 155 -0.92 -5.79 -23.95
CA TYR A 155 -2.36 -5.65 -24.05
C TYR A 155 -2.80 -4.23 -23.70
N GLU A 156 -3.60 -3.62 -24.57
CA GLU A 156 -4.12 -2.27 -24.38
C GLU A 156 -4.99 -2.11 -23.14
N ARG A 157 -5.61 -3.19 -22.66
CA ARG A 157 -6.28 -3.20 -21.36
C ARG A 157 -5.37 -2.73 -20.22
N THR A 158 -4.08 -3.07 -20.28
CA THR A 158 -3.09 -2.69 -19.26
C THR A 158 -2.97 -1.17 -19.12
N ARG A 159 -2.99 -0.46 -20.26
CA ARG A 159 -2.96 1.01 -20.31
C ARG A 159 -4.18 1.60 -19.60
N ILE A 160 -5.37 1.08 -19.87
CA ILE A 160 -6.63 1.52 -19.24
C ILE A 160 -6.63 1.23 -17.74
N GLN A 161 -6.21 0.03 -17.33
CA GLN A 161 -6.10 -0.35 -15.92
C GLN A 161 -5.15 0.57 -15.16
N LEU A 162 -4.04 0.96 -15.80
CA LEU A 162 -3.08 1.89 -15.23
C LEU A 162 -3.67 3.30 -15.08
N ALA A 163 -4.30 3.82 -16.14
CA ALA A 163 -4.98 5.11 -16.07
C ALA A 163 -6.05 5.13 -14.96
N PHE A 164 -6.89 4.10 -14.90
CA PHE A 164 -7.89 3.94 -13.84
C PHE A 164 -7.25 3.91 -12.44
N MET A 165 -6.18 3.15 -12.25
CA MET A 165 -5.50 3.05 -10.97
C MET A 165 -4.88 4.39 -10.53
N ILE A 166 -4.21 5.10 -11.44
CA ILE A 166 -3.60 6.40 -11.17
C ILE A 166 -4.67 7.41 -10.74
N MET A 167 -5.77 7.49 -11.49
CA MET A 167 -6.89 8.37 -11.14
C MET A 167 -7.50 7.96 -9.80
N LEU A 168 -7.73 6.66 -9.58
CA LEU A 168 -8.27 6.18 -8.31
C LEU A 168 -7.37 6.58 -7.14
N LEU A 169 -6.04 6.46 -7.26
CA LEU A 169 -5.11 6.91 -6.22
C LEU A 169 -5.15 8.43 -6.01
N ALA A 170 -5.19 9.21 -7.08
CA ALA A 170 -5.19 10.67 -7.02
C ALA A 170 -6.48 11.22 -6.39
N TYR A 171 -7.64 10.77 -6.85
CA TYR A 171 -8.94 11.24 -6.36
C TYR A 171 -9.27 10.73 -4.95
N THR A 172 -8.70 9.58 -4.53
CA THR A 172 -9.04 8.97 -3.25
C THR A 172 -8.00 9.13 -2.14
N ALA A 173 -6.78 9.56 -2.52
CA ALA A 173 -5.60 9.53 -1.66
C ALA A 173 -5.35 8.15 -1.00
N SER A 174 -5.86 7.08 -1.62
CA SER A 174 -5.70 5.72 -1.12
C SER A 174 -4.28 5.21 -1.35
N ARG A 175 -3.92 4.13 -0.66
CA ARG A 175 -2.63 3.47 -0.89
C ARG A 175 -2.78 2.43 -2.01
N PRO A 176 -1.78 2.23 -2.86
CA PRO A 176 -1.80 1.17 -3.87
C PRO A 176 -2.18 -0.19 -3.27
N SER A 177 -1.61 -0.53 -2.11
CA SER A 177 -1.87 -1.78 -1.38
C SER A 177 -3.31 -1.98 -0.88
N ALA A 178 -4.17 -0.97 -0.99
CA ALA A 178 -5.60 -1.08 -0.67
C ALA A 178 -6.45 -1.41 -1.92
N ILE A 179 -5.88 -1.28 -3.12
CA ILE A 179 -6.53 -1.52 -4.41
C ILE A 179 -5.98 -2.81 -5.03
N VAL A 180 -4.65 -2.99 -5.00
CA VAL A 180 -3.93 -4.12 -5.60
C VAL A 180 -3.25 -4.97 -4.54
N GLU A 181 -2.80 -6.17 -4.93
CA GLU A 181 -2.15 -7.09 -3.99
C GLU A 181 -0.86 -6.48 -3.44
N SER A 182 -0.84 -6.29 -2.12
CA SER A 182 0.30 -5.78 -1.40
C SER A 182 1.46 -6.77 -1.39
N ASN A 183 2.70 -6.30 -1.52
CA ASN A 183 3.89 -7.13 -1.29
C ASN A 183 3.92 -7.78 0.12
N ALA A 184 3.17 -7.22 1.07
CA ALA A 184 3.01 -7.77 2.40
C ALA A 184 2.06 -8.98 2.48
N TYR A 185 1.19 -9.10 1.50
CA TYR A 185 0.16 -10.13 1.36
C TYR A 185 0.28 -10.77 -0.02
N HIS A 186 1.52 -11.03 -0.45
CA HIS A 186 1.79 -11.60 -1.75
C HIS A 186 1.21 -13.01 -1.86
N LEU A 187 0.62 -13.36 -3.02
CA LEU A 187 -0.04 -14.63 -3.30
C LEU A 187 -1.26 -14.92 -2.42
N THR A 188 -1.85 -13.88 -1.82
CA THR A 188 -3.10 -14.02 -1.06
C THR A 188 -4.33 -13.75 -1.92
N GLY A 189 -4.14 -13.15 -3.09
CA GLY A 189 -5.23 -12.72 -3.95
C GLY A 189 -6.06 -11.58 -3.35
N GLN A 190 -5.51 -10.84 -2.39
CA GLN A 190 -6.21 -9.71 -1.77
C GLN A 190 -6.04 -8.44 -2.62
N ALA A 191 -7.02 -8.20 -3.49
CA ALA A 191 -7.16 -6.98 -4.28
C ALA A 191 -8.63 -6.61 -4.48
N MET A 192 -8.88 -5.38 -4.91
CA MET A 192 -10.20 -4.83 -5.16
C MET A 192 -10.94 -5.63 -6.24
N LEU A 193 -12.17 -6.02 -5.91
CA LEU A 193 -13.06 -6.82 -6.73
C LEU A 193 -14.28 -5.98 -7.17
N TYR A 194 -15.04 -6.46 -8.16
CA TYR A 194 -16.27 -5.78 -8.59
C TYR A 194 -17.30 -5.62 -7.45
N LYS A 195 -17.39 -6.56 -6.51
CA LYS A 195 -18.27 -6.43 -5.34
C LYS A 195 -17.90 -5.29 -4.38
N ASP A 196 -16.66 -4.80 -4.47
CA ASP A 196 -16.20 -3.66 -3.67
C ASP A 196 -16.60 -2.33 -4.32
N LEU A 197 -17.21 -2.37 -5.50
CA LEU A 197 -17.66 -1.22 -6.28
C LEU A 197 -19.17 -1.18 -6.32
N LYS A 198 -19.70 0.04 -6.42
CA LYS A 198 -21.13 0.27 -6.68
C LYS A 198 -21.26 1.40 -7.69
N PHE A 199 -21.79 1.07 -8.87
CA PHE A 199 -22.00 2.02 -9.95
C PHE A 199 -23.44 2.45 -10.01
N SER A 200 -23.67 3.77 -10.06
CA SER A 200 -25.01 4.31 -9.93
C SER A 200 -25.19 5.60 -10.71
N LEU A 201 -26.43 5.84 -11.11
CA LEU A 201 -26.84 7.00 -11.87
C LEU A 201 -27.71 7.91 -10.99
N GLN A 202 -27.41 9.20 -11.02
CA GLN A 202 -28.18 10.24 -10.35
C GLN A 202 -28.93 11.05 -11.40
N LYS A 203 -30.23 11.23 -11.17
CA LYS A 203 -31.07 12.02 -12.07
C LYS A 203 -30.56 13.46 -12.09
N ASP A 204 -30.33 13.99 -13.28
CA ASP A 204 -29.96 15.38 -13.47
C ASP A 204 -31.11 16.30 -13.02
N LYS A 205 -30.75 17.43 -12.38
CA LYS A 205 -31.75 18.36 -11.84
C LYS A 205 -32.55 19.04 -12.94
N ASP A 206 -31.93 19.27 -14.09
CA ASP A 206 -32.50 19.98 -15.23
C ASP A 206 -33.15 19.02 -16.24
N GLY A 207 -33.16 17.71 -15.94
CA GLY A 207 -33.79 16.68 -16.76
C GLY A 207 -32.94 16.23 -17.95
N ASP A 208 -31.65 16.57 -17.96
CA ASP A 208 -30.67 16.09 -18.93
C ASP A 208 -30.17 14.66 -18.58
N ARG A 209 -29.14 14.18 -19.28
CA ARG A 209 -28.47 12.89 -19.03
C ARG A 209 -28.08 12.75 -17.56
N PRO A 210 -28.26 11.56 -16.95
CA PRO A 210 -27.94 11.36 -15.55
C PRO A 210 -26.43 11.57 -15.27
N GLN A 211 -26.11 11.96 -14.05
CA GLN A 211 -24.73 12.01 -13.57
C GLN A 211 -24.31 10.63 -13.09
N MET A 212 -23.16 10.17 -13.56
CA MET A 212 -22.62 8.87 -13.16
C MET A 212 -21.80 9.00 -11.88
N SER A 213 -21.86 7.96 -11.05
CA SER A 213 -21.11 7.91 -9.80
C SER A 213 -20.61 6.50 -9.52
N LEU A 214 -19.42 6.40 -8.92
CA LEU A 214 -18.78 5.16 -8.53
C LEU A 214 -18.41 5.23 -7.06
N GLU A 215 -19.08 4.44 -6.24
CA GLU A 215 -18.69 4.23 -4.85
C GLU A 215 -17.67 3.09 -4.80
N VAL A 216 -16.58 3.33 -4.06
CA VAL A 216 -15.45 2.40 -3.94
C VAL A 216 -15.23 2.07 -2.48
N THR A 217 -15.29 0.79 -2.14
CA THR A 217 -15.04 0.26 -0.79
C THR A 217 -13.62 -0.26 -0.66
N PHE A 218 -12.84 0.28 0.29
CA PHE A 218 -11.45 -0.10 0.49
C PHE A 218 -11.28 -1.12 1.62
N ASN A 219 -11.43 -2.40 1.31
CA ASN A 219 -11.34 -3.51 2.26
C ASN A 219 -9.90 -3.83 2.73
N PHE A 220 -8.89 -3.43 1.95
CA PHE A 220 -7.50 -3.87 2.17
C PHE A 220 -6.59 -2.80 2.80
N ARG A 221 -7.16 -1.92 3.64
CA ARG A 221 -6.41 -0.84 4.29
C ARG A 221 -5.45 -1.35 5.36
N LYS A 222 -4.30 -0.68 5.48
CA LYS A 222 -3.27 -1.03 6.47
C LYS A 222 -3.85 -0.93 7.89
N ASN A 223 -3.59 -1.95 8.72
CA ASN A 223 -4.06 -2.09 10.12
C ASN A 223 -5.58 -2.14 10.30
N LYS A 224 -6.35 -2.26 9.22
CA LYS A 224 -7.82 -2.29 9.20
C LYS A 224 -8.37 -3.45 8.36
N ARG A 225 -7.52 -4.46 8.12
CA ARG A 225 -7.95 -5.69 7.46
C ARG A 225 -8.70 -6.53 8.49
N PHE A 226 -9.81 -7.14 8.08
CA PHE A 226 -10.66 -7.98 8.95
C PHE A 226 -11.28 -7.22 10.14
N ASP A 227 -11.41 -5.90 10.02
CA ASP A 227 -12.11 -5.05 10.98
C ASP A 227 -13.44 -4.63 10.33
N ASP A 228 -14.48 -5.45 10.54
CA ASP A 228 -15.80 -5.25 9.94
C ASP A 228 -16.45 -3.91 10.35
N GLY A 229 -15.98 -3.31 11.46
CA GLY A 229 -16.40 -1.97 11.90
C GLY A 229 -15.68 -0.83 11.16
N SER A 230 -14.70 -1.12 10.31
CA SER A 230 -13.86 -0.13 9.62
C SER A 230 -14.10 -0.07 8.11
N VAL A 231 -15.36 0.04 7.72
CA VAL A 231 -15.73 0.34 6.33
C VAL A 231 -15.22 1.72 5.95
N PHE A 232 -14.60 1.83 4.79
CA PHE A 232 -14.22 3.11 4.20
C PHE A 232 -14.57 3.11 2.74
N GLN A 233 -15.57 3.93 2.45
CA GLN A 233 -16.08 4.16 1.13
C GLN A 233 -15.69 5.55 0.68
N GLN A 234 -15.48 5.69 -0.62
CA GLN A 234 -15.42 6.99 -1.26
C GLN A 234 -16.27 7.00 -2.51
N LEU A 235 -17.00 8.10 -2.69
CA LEU A 235 -17.86 8.31 -3.84
C LEU A 235 -17.13 9.21 -4.84
N LEU A 236 -16.97 8.71 -6.06
CA LEU A 236 -16.45 9.44 -7.20
C LEU A 236 -17.61 9.85 -8.10
N PHE A 237 -17.50 11.04 -8.70
CA PHE A 237 -18.47 11.56 -9.65
C PHE A 237 -17.86 11.68 -11.04
N GLU A 238 -18.70 11.60 -12.05
CA GLU A 238 -18.32 11.85 -13.44
C GLU A 238 -17.80 13.28 -13.57
N ASP A 239 -16.63 13.43 -14.21
CA ASP A 239 -16.12 14.70 -14.68
C ASP A 239 -16.53 14.85 -16.14
N ARG A 240 -17.47 15.75 -16.39
CA ARG A 240 -18.03 16.01 -17.72
C ARG A 240 -17.16 16.95 -18.55
N GLU A 241 -16.29 17.72 -17.91
CA GLU A 241 -15.45 18.72 -18.57
C GLU A 241 -14.12 18.11 -19.04
N SER A 242 -13.57 17.17 -18.26
CA SER A 242 -12.32 16.48 -18.58
C SER A 242 -12.50 14.95 -18.58
N PRO A 243 -13.13 14.36 -19.62
CA PRO A 243 -13.38 12.92 -19.69
C PRO A 243 -12.12 12.05 -19.64
N ASP A 244 -10.99 12.58 -20.11
CA ASP A 244 -9.65 11.98 -20.08
C ASP A 244 -9.11 11.83 -18.64
N MET A 245 -9.50 12.73 -17.75
CA MET A 245 -9.14 12.74 -16.33
C MET A 245 -10.24 12.15 -15.42
N CYS A 246 -11.33 11.67 -16.01
CA CYS A 246 -12.44 11.11 -15.25
C CYS A 246 -12.18 9.64 -14.88
N PRO A 247 -12.11 9.27 -13.58
CA PRO A 247 -11.95 7.88 -13.17
C PRO A 247 -13.12 7.00 -13.60
N ILE A 248 -14.32 7.58 -13.75
CA ILE A 248 -15.51 6.84 -14.20
C ILE A 248 -15.36 6.42 -15.67
N THR A 249 -14.80 7.26 -16.54
CA THR A 249 -14.56 6.90 -17.95
C THR A 249 -13.68 5.65 -18.05
N ALA A 250 -12.55 5.62 -17.33
CA ALA A 250 -11.66 4.46 -17.35
C ALA A 250 -12.30 3.23 -16.68
N PHE A 251 -13.06 3.42 -15.60
CA PHE A 251 -13.85 2.35 -14.99
C PHE A 251 -14.84 1.73 -15.99
N LEU A 252 -15.63 2.56 -16.69
CA LEU A 252 -16.62 2.09 -17.65
C LEU A 252 -15.96 1.32 -18.79
N ALA A 253 -14.83 1.79 -19.31
CA ALA A 253 -14.07 1.06 -20.33
C ALA A 253 -13.70 -0.36 -19.86
N LEU A 254 -13.24 -0.51 -18.61
CA LEU A 254 -12.95 -1.82 -18.02
C LEU A 254 -14.22 -2.67 -17.83
N ALA A 255 -15.28 -2.07 -17.28
CA ALA A 255 -16.56 -2.74 -17.01
C ALA A 255 -17.25 -3.25 -18.29
N PHE A 256 -17.25 -2.45 -19.36
CA PHE A 256 -17.78 -2.88 -20.65
C PHE A 256 -16.91 -3.95 -21.31
N ALA A 257 -15.58 -3.81 -21.26
CA ALA A 257 -14.66 -4.85 -21.75
C ALA A 257 -14.83 -6.19 -21.02
N ASP A 258 -15.29 -6.15 -19.76
CA ASP A 258 -15.55 -7.33 -18.95
C ASP A 258 -17.01 -7.81 -19.01
N HIS A 259 -17.88 -7.13 -19.78
CA HIS A 259 -19.32 -7.36 -19.79
C HIS A 259 -19.93 -7.41 -18.38
N ALA A 260 -19.48 -6.50 -17.50
CA ALA A 260 -19.69 -6.56 -16.06
C ALA A 260 -21.15 -6.31 -15.64
N PHE A 261 -21.88 -5.46 -16.36
CA PHE A 261 -23.25 -5.08 -16.03
C PHE A 261 -24.24 -6.18 -16.36
N SER A 262 -25.29 -6.34 -15.55
CA SER A 262 -26.33 -7.35 -15.75
C SER A 262 -27.40 -6.91 -16.75
N THR A 263 -27.75 -5.62 -16.77
CA THR A 263 -28.82 -5.07 -17.61
C THR A 263 -28.34 -4.13 -18.70
N ILE A 264 -27.14 -3.57 -18.55
CA ILE A 264 -26.55 -2.62 -19.51
C ILE A 264 -25.64 -3.36 -20.47
N THR A 265 -25.92 -3.26 -21.76
CA THR A 265 -25.13 -3.86 -22.84
C THR A 265 -24.45 -2.80 -23.70
N ASP A 266 -24.97 -1.58 -23.72
CA ASP A 266 -24.47 -0.47 -24.52
C ASP A 266 -24.28 0.79 -23.65
N ILE A 267 -23.23 1.55 -23.94
CA ILE A 267 -22.90 2.76 -23.18
C ILE A 267 -23.95 3.87 -23.37
N GLY A 268 -24.60 3.91 -24.54
CA GLY A 268 -25.70 4.83 -24.85
C GLY A 268 -26.84 4.76 -23.85
N GLN A 269 -27.12 3.57 -23.30
CA GLN A 269 -28.16 3.37 -22.30
C GLN A 269 -27.89 4.19 -21.02
N LEU A 270 -26.62 4.35 -20.63
CA LEU A 270 -26.24 5.12 -19.44
C LEU A 270 -26.48 6.62 -19.61
N TYR A 271 -26.64 7.10 -20.84
CA TYR A 271 -26.92 8.50 -21.14
C TYR A 271 -28.42 8.80 -21.31
N ASP A 272 -29.28 7.77 -21.32
CA ASP A 272 -30.73 7.98 -21.43
C ASP A 272 -31.26 8.65 -20.16
N LYS A 273 -31.84 9.84 -20.29
CA LYS A 273 -32.47 10.58 -19.18
C LYS A 273 -33.61 9.83 -18.50
N HIS A 274 -34.20 8.82 -19.14
CA HIS A 274 -35.30 8.01 -18.58
C HIS A 274 -34.82 6.76 -17.84
N ILE A 275 -33.52 6.44 -17.88
CA ILE A 275 -32.97 5.27 -17.18
C ILE A 275 -33.15 5.36 -15.65
N CYS A 276 -33.28 6.58 -15.12
CA CYS A 276 -33.49 6.86 -13.71
C CYS A 276 -35.00 7.02 -13.42
N PRO A 277 -35.72 5.96 -12.97
CA PRO A 277 -37.13 6.08 -12.59
C PRO A 277 -37.31 6.96 -11.35
N GLY A 278 -36.27 7.08 -10.50
CA GLY A 278 -36.24 7.93 -9.31
C GLY A 278 -35.10 8.97 -9.35
N LYS A 279 -34.76 9.53 -8.19
CA LYS A 279 -33.61 10.44 -8.05
C LYS A 279 -32.27 9.74 -8.27
N TYR A 280 -32.23 8.43 -8.03
CA TYR A 280 -31.04 7.61 -8.05
C TYR A 280 -31.41 6.18 -8.46
N VAL A 281 -30.53 5.52 -9.20
CA VAL A 281 -30.66 4.10 -9.54
C VAL A 281 -29.29 3.43 -9.49
N ASP A 282 -29.25 2.25 -8.88
CA ASP A 282 -28.08 1.38 -8.90
C ASP A 282 -28.09 0.54 -10.16
N ILE A 283 -26.94 0.47 -10.83
CA ILE A 283 -26.76 -0.37 -12.02
C ILE A 283 -26.02 -1.63 -11.59
N PRO A 284 -26.72 -2.77 -11.46
CA PRO A 284 -26.13 -3.98 -10.90
C PRO A 284 -25.08 -4.61 -11.83
N PHE A 285 -24.02 -5.14 -11.23
CA PHE A 285 -23.10 -6.07 -11.89
C PHE A 285 -23.70 -7.47 -11.93
N LYS A 286 -23.23 -8.30 -12.87
CA LYS A 286 -23.54 -9.73 -12.92
C LYS A 286 -22.98 -10.43 -11.69
N GLU A 287 -23.73 -11.36 -11.13
CA GLU A 287 -23.26 -12.15 -9.98
C GLU A 287 -21.96 -12.91 -10.30
N SER A 288 -21.81 -13.36 -11.55
CA SER A 288 -20.62 -14.05 -12.04
C SER A 288 -19.33 -13.20 -12.01
N ILE A 289 -19.42 -11.87 -12.04
CA ILE A 289 -18.22 -11.00 -12.05
C ILE A 289 -17.83 -10.47 -10.66
N LEU A 290 -18.72 -10.56 -9.67
CA LEU A 290 -18.54 -9.92 -8.35
C LEU A 290 -17.22 -10.26 -7.65
N ASN A 291 -16.72 -11.50 -7.81
CA ASN A 291 -15.46 -11.95 -7.22
C ASN A 291 -14.24 -11.79 -8.16
N THR A 292 -14.40 -11.08 -9.27
CA THR A 292 -13.33 -10.83 -10.24
C THR A 292 -12.60 -9.53 -9.91
N PRO A 293 -11.25 -9.52 -9.93
CA PRO A 293 -10.49 -8.28 -9.78
C PRO A 293 -10.76 -7.31 -10.92
N ILE A 294 -10.89 -6.02 -10.58
CA ILE A 294 -11.00 -4.97 -11.61
C ILE A 294 -9.67 -4.73 -12.33
N LEU A 295 -8.55 -4.78 -11.58
CA LEU A 295 -7.18 -4.70 -12.11
C LEU A 295 -6.56 -6.08 -12.20
N ARG A 296 -6.24 -6.54 -13.43
CA ARG A 296 -5.76 -7.91 -13.71
C ARG A 296 -4.39 -7.93 -14.38
N ASN A 297 -3.59 -8.93 -14.06
CA ASN A 297 -2.31 -9.17 -14.67
C ASN A 297 -2.51 -9.86 -16.05
N PRO A 298 -1.93 -9.33 -17.14
CA PRO A 298 -2.13 -9.84 -18.50
C PRO A 298 -1.49 -11.19 -18.85
N ARG A 299 -1.03 -11.99 -17.88
CA ARG A 299 -0.01 -13.03 -18.11
C ARG A 299 -0.38 -14.27 -18.91
N GLU A 300 -1.62 -14.48 -19.39
CA GLU A 300 -1.91 -15.67 -20.24
C GLU A 300 -2.86 -15.38 -21.41
N PRO A 301 -2.45 -15.64 -22.68
CA PRO A 301 -3.25 -15.39 -23.89
C PRO A 301 -4.52 -16.26 -24.03
N HIS A 302 -4.62 -17.39 -23.32
CA HIS A 302 -5.64 -18.42 -23.59
C HIS A 302 -6.32 -19.01 -22.34
N SER A 303 -6.12 -18.41 -21.16
CA SER A 303 -6.72 -18.90 -19.92
C SER A 303 -7.89 -17.99 -19.52
N ILE A 304 -9.09 -18.41 -19.87
CA ILE A 304 -10.36 -17.79 -19.44
C ILE A 304 -10.59 -17.98 -17.92
N HIS A 305 -9.67 -18.64 -17.19
CA HIS A 305 -10.00 -19.23 -15.90
C HIS A 305 -9.11 -18.94 -14.68
N LYS A 306 -8.00 -18.20 -14.75
CA LYS A 306 -7.37 -17.64 -13.53
C LYS A 306 -6.72 -16.29 -13.78
N THR A 307 -7.53 -15.23 -13.79
CA THR A 307 -7.08 -13.83 -13.84
C THR A 307 -6.20 -13.53 -12.64
N THR A 308 -4.90 -13.56 -12.85
CA THR A 308 -3.91 -13.29 -11.81
C THR A 308 -4.03 -11.83 -11.40
N ILE A 309 -4.04 -11.55 -10.10
CA ILE A 309 -4.20 -10.20 -9.56
C ILE A 309 -2.97 -9.35 -9.84
N VAL A 310 -3.16 -8.06 -10.11
CA VAL A 310 -2.03 -7.11 -10.17
C VAL A 310 -1.42 -6.96 -8.78
N THR A 311 -0.10 -7.11 -8.68
CA THR A 311 0.64 -6.90 -7.43
C THR A 311 1.29 -5.51 -7.42
N VAL A 312 1.56 -4.96 -6.24
CA VAL A 312 2.32 -3.71 -6.08
C VAL A 312 3.71 -3.81 -6.74
N SER A 313 4.32 -5.00 -6.76
CA SER A 313 5.58 -5.24 -7.48
C SER A 313 5.41 -5.35 -9.01
N GLY A 314 4.31 -5.90 -9.51
CA GLY A 314 3.97 -5.87 -10.94
C GLY A 314 3.68 -4.44 -11.42
N ILE A 315 3.28 -3.58 -10.49
CA ILE A 315 3.21 -2.12 -10.66
C ILE A 315 4.59 -1.46 -10.58
N GLN A 316 5.68 -2.09 -10.13
CA GLN A 316 7.01 -1.46 -10.24
C GLN A 316 7.50 -1.37 -11.69
N THR A 317 6.82 -1.97 -12.66
CA THR A 317 6.93 -1.60 -14.09
C THR A 317 6.44 -0.15 -14.34
N ILE A 318 5.57 0.38 -13.48
CA ILE A 318 5.22 1.82 -13.39
C ILE A 318 6.29 2.60 -12.62
N ALA A 319 7.11 1.96 -11.77
CA ALA A 319 8.34 2.60 -11.30
C ALA A 319 9.36 2.75 -12.45
N GLN A 320 9.34 1.88 -13.46
CA GLN A 320 10.07 2.11 -14.71
C GLN A 320 9.42 3.23 -15.54
N LEU A 321 8.08 3.32 -15.57
CA LEU A 321 7.38 4.45 -16.20
C LEU A 321 7.68 5.79 -15.47
N ILE A 322 7.71 5.79 -14.15
CA ILE A 322 8.04 6.95 -13.30
C ILE A 322 9.54 7.27 -13.40
N GLN A 323 10.44 6.28 -13.40
CA GLN A 323 11.86 6.50 -13.66
C GLN A 323 12.11 7.00 -15.08
N PHE A 324 11.31 6.56 -16.06
CA PHE A 324 11.38 7.04 -17.43
C PHE A 324 10.84 8.48 -17.54
N ILE A 325 9.74 8.80 -16.86
CA ILE A 325 9.22 10.17 -16.73
C ILE A 325 10.26 11.06 -16.03
N GLU A 326 10.82 10.63 -14.90
CA GLU A 326 11.90 11.36 -14.21
C GLU A 326 13.15 11.52 -15.10
N GLN A 327 13.51 10.53 -15.92
CA GLN A 327 14.61 10.64 -16.88
C GLN A 327 14.29 11.57 -18.05
N THR A 328 13.04 11.60 -18.53
CA THR A 328 12.61 12.40 -19.69
C THR A 328 12.36 13.87 -19.32
N PHE A 329 11.83 14.14 -18.12
CA PHE A 329 11.58 15.48 -17.62
C PHE A 329 12.80 16.11 -16.91
N ASN A 330 13.84 15.32 -16.55
CA ASN A 330 15.14 15.88 -16.13
C ASN A 330 16.06 16.25 -17.32
N VAL A 331 15.70 15.95 -18.58
CA VAL A 331 16.48 16.44 -19.73
C VAL A 331 16.28 17.95 -19.95
N THR A 332 15.21 18.55 -19.42
CA THR A 332 14.96 20.00 -19.51
C THR A 332 15.53 20.82 -18.35
N GLN A 333 16.05 20.19 -17.29
CA GLN A 333 16.85 20.87 -16.26
C GLN A 333 18.09 20.05 -15.94
N GLY A 334 19.21 20.42 -16.55
CA GLY A 334 20.47 19.71 -16.42
C GLY A 334 21.03 19.73 -15.01
N GLU A 335 20.81 18.67 -14.25
CA GLU A 335 21.73 18.20 -13.21
C GLU A 335 21.78 16.67 -13.21
N HIS A 336 22.94 16.12 -13.57
CA HIS A 336 23.24 14.69 -13.52
C HIS A 336 23.17 14.18 -12.07
N ILE A 337 22.30 13.20 -11.80
CA ILE A 337 22.39 12.38 -10.59
C ILE A 337 22.67 10.94 -11.01
N ASP A 338 23.87 10.47 -10.67
CA ASP A 338 24.35 9.13 -10.93
C ASP A 338 23.72 8.14 -9.93
N PHE A 339 23.06 7.09 -10.43
CA PHE A 339 22.45 6.04 -9.62
C PHE A 339 23.00 4.68 -10.04
N SER A 340 24.20 4.35 -9.56
CA SER A 340 24.66 2.97 -9.50
C SER A 340 23.72 2.19 -8.58
N TYR A 341 22.90 1.32 -9.18
CA TYR A 341 22.11 0.31 -8.48
C TYR A 341 23.05 -0.70 -7.79
N GLY A 342 23.29 -0.48 -6.49
CA GLY A 342 23.85 -1.51 -5.61
C GLY A 342 22.76 -2.49 -5.23
N GLY A 343 22.81 -3.69 -5.81
CA GLY A 343 21.95 -4.81 -5.41
C GLY A 343 22.21 -5.23 -3.97
N PHE A 344 21.13 -5.47 -3.23
CA PHE A 344 21.03 -6.45 -2.14
C PHE A 344 19.58 -6.90 -2.01
#